data_AF-A0A4S2AL83-F1
#
_entry.id   AF-A0A4S2AL83-F1
#
_cell.length_a   1.000
_cell.length_b   1.000
_cell.length_c   1.000
_cell.angle_alpha   90.00
_cell.angle_beta   90.00
_cell.angle_gamma   90.00
#
_symmetry.space_group_name_H-M   'P 1'
#
loop_
_entity.id
_entity.type
_entity.pdbx_description
1 polymer ?
#
loop_
_entity_poly.entity_id
_entity_poly.type
_entity_poly.pdbx_seq_one_letter_code
_entity_poly.pdbx_strand_id
1 'polypeptide(L)'
;MAKGRDKELIKLRDEALCRRYYYWTERQRLRFDDALKILSEREFFISEERIMAIIRRMIRTGNAENIPPLPKVKKPRLTNDQLSLFPEL
;
A
#
# COMPACT_ATOMS: atom_id res chain seq x y z
N MET A 1 24.84 -24.22 -2.58
CA MET A 1 24.24 -22.90 -2.85
C MET A 1 22.84 -22.90 -2.30
N ALA A 2 22.55 -22.18 -1.21
CA ALA A 2 21.18 -22.12 -0.70
C ALA A 2 20.29 -21.54 -1.81
N LYS A 3 19.29 -22.30 -2.27
CA LYS A 3 18.24 -21.86 -3.21
C LYS A 3 17.38 -20.78 -2.51
N GLY A 4 17.97 -19.62 -2.26
CA GLY A 4 17.29 -18.46 -1.69
C GLY A 4 16.89 -17.50 -2.79
N ARG A 5 15.96 -16.60 -2.48
CA ARG A 5 15.73 -15.42 -3.33
C ARG A 5 17.00 -14.58 -3.35
N ASP A 6 17.37 -14.13 -4.53
CA ASP A 6 18.43 -13.15 -4.70
C ASP A 6 18.07 -11.86 -3.95
N LYS A 7 18.90 -11.50 -2.96
CA LYS A 7 18.68 -10.34 -2.10
C LYS A 7 18.79 -9.04 -2.88
N GLU A 8 19.59 -9.00 -3.93
CA GLU A 8 19.80 -7.82 -4.74
C GLU A 8 18.60 -7.57 -5.65
N LEU A 9 18.10 -8.61 -6.31
CA LEU A 9 16.86 -8.51 -7.09
C LEU A 9 15.65 -8.11 -6.23
N ILE A 10 15.57 -8.58 -4.97
CA ILE A 10 14.52 -8.13 -4.04
C ILE A 10 14.65 -6.63 -3.75
N LYS A 11 15.86 -6.13 -3.50
CA LYS A 11 16.09 -4.70 -3.22
C LYS A 11 15.68 -3.85 -4.42
N LEU A 12 16.12 -4.22 -5.63
CA LEU A 12 15.78 -3.51 -6.86
C LEU A 12 14.27 -3.48 -7.11
N ARG A 13 13.59 -4.61 -6.88
CA ARG A 13 12.13 -4.67 -6.98
C ARG A 13 11.46 -3.76 -5.96
N ASP A 14 11.88 -3.82 -4.70
CA ASP A 14 11.25 -3.07 -3.62
C ASP A 14 11.42 -1.55 -3.81
N GLU A 15 12.56 -1.11 -4.38
CA GLU A 15 12.80 0.28 -4.78
C GLU A 15 11.92 0.69 -5.98
N ALA A 16 11.87 -0.13 -7.03
CA ALA A 16 11.03 0.12 -8.21
C ALA A 16 9.53 0.21 -7.84
N LEU A 17 9.08 -0.68 -6.94
CA LEU A 17 7.72 -0.69 -6.40
C LEU A 17 7.40 0.63 -5.69
N CYS A 18 8.32 1.12 -4.87
CA CYS A 18 8.16 2.40 -4.17
C CYS A 18 8.07 3.58 -5.13
N ARG A 19 8.90 3.61 -6.18
CA ARG A 19 8.85 4.63 -7.24
C ARG A 19 7.53 4.62 -8.00
N ARG A 20 7.01 3.43 -8.35
CA ARG A 20 5.72 3.29 -9.03
C ARG A 20 4.54 3.65 -8.14
N TYR A 21 4.59 3.26 -6.86
CA TYR A 21 3.59 3.65 -5.88
C TYR A 21 3.49 5.19 -5.78
N TYR A 22 4.63 5.89 -5.65
CA TYR A 22 4.68 7.35 -5.65
C TYR A 22 4.08 7.96 -6.93
N TYR A 23 4.39 7.41 -8.11
CA TYR A 23 3.82 7.87 -9.36
C TYR A 23 2.28 7.80 -9.37
N TRP A 24 1.71 6.69 -8.92
CA TRP A 24 0.26 6.51 -8.88
C TRP A 24 -0.41 7.41 -7.84
N THR A 25 0.15 7.55 -6.64
CA THR A 25 -0.48 8.35 -5.57
C THR A 25 -0.26 9.84 -5.73
N GLU A 26 0.91 10.29 -6.16
CA GLU A 26 1.23 11.73 -6.21
C GLU A 26 1.00 12.33 -7.59
N ARG A 27 1.41 11.65 -8.67
CA ARG A 27 1.33 12.22 -10.02
C ARG A 27 -0.02 11.96 -10.68
N GLN A 28 -0.57 10.75 -10.50
CA GLN A 28 -1.90 10.40 -11.00
C GLN A 28 -3.01 10.63 -9.96
N ARG A 29 -2.65 10.98 -8.71
CA ARG A 29 -3.58 11.26 -7.60
C ARG A 29 -4.60 10.14 -7.36
N LEU A 30 -4.18 8.90 -7.64
CA LEU A 30 -5.02 7.74 -7.48
C LEU A 30 -5.19 7.41 -5.99
N ARG A 31 -6.35 6.87 -5.63
CA ARG A 31 -6.58 6.41 -4.27
C ARG A 31 -5.63 5.26 -3.94
N PHE A 32 -5.27 5.17 -2.66
CA PHE A 32 -4.25 4.23 -2.21
C PHE A 32 -4.58 2.76 -2.56
N ASP A 33 -5.85 2.37 -2.45
CA ASP A 33 -6.36 1.03 -2.71
C ASP A 33 -6.34 0.70 -4.20
N ASP A 34 -6.72 1.65 -5.05
CA ASP A 34 -6.62 1.49 -6.50
C ASP A 34 -5.16 1.39 -6.96
N ALA A 35 -4.27 2.18 -6.35
CA ALA A 35 -2.83 2.09 -6.62
C ALA A 35 -2.26 0.72 -6.23
N LEU A 36 -2.69 0.16 -5.10
CA LEU A 36 -2.29 -1.19 -4.69
C LEU A 36 -2.79 -2.26 -5.66
N LYS A 37 -4.03 -2.18 -6.13
CA LYS A 37 -4.57 -3.10 -7.13
C LYS A 37 -3.78 -3.08 -8.43
N ILE A 38 -3.46 -1.90 -8.95
CA ILE A 38 -2.66 -1.76 -10.18
C ILE A 38 -1.27 -2.38 -10.00
N LEU A 39 -0.59 -2.06 -8.89
CA LEU A 39 0.73 -2.61 -8.59
C LEU A 39 0.68 -4.14 -8.44
N SER A 40 -0.38 -4.66 -7.82
CA SER A 40 -0.60 -6.09 -7.60
C SER A 40 -0.90 -6.83 -8.89
N GLU A 41 -1.85 -6.36 -9.70
CA GLU A 41 -2.40 -7.13 -10.82
C GLU A 41 -1.72 -6.86 -12.17
N ARG A 42 -1.09 -5.70 -12.34
CA ARG A 42 -0.61 -5.24 -13.65
C ARG A 42 0.90 -5.07 -13.74
N GLU A 43 1.56 -4.72 -12.64
CA GLU A 43 2.98 -4.37 -12.66
C GLU A 43 3.87 -5.42 -12.00
N PHE A 44 3.59 -5.77 -10.74
CA PHE A 44 4.51 -6.57 -9.94
C PHE A 44 4.01 -7.99 -9.66
N PHE A 45 2.73 -8.31 -9.91
CA PHE A 45 2.15 -9.65 -9.72
C PHE A 45 2.40 -10.21 -8.30
N ILE A 46 2.23 -9.35 -7.30
CA ILE A 46 2.48 -9.63 -5.88
C ILE A 46 1.25 -9.20 -5.09
N SER A 47 0.87 -9.99 -4.08
CA SER A 47 -0.28 -9.65 -3.24
C SER A 47 -0.21 -8.25 -2.64
N GLU A 48 -1.35 -7.57 -2.60
CA GLU A 48 -1.48 -6.23 -2.00
C GLU A 48 -0.92 -6.16 -0.57
N GLU A 49 -1.13 -7.21 0.23
CA GLU A 49 -0.59 -7.31 1.59
C GLU A 49 0.95 -7.24 1.60
N ARG A 50 1.60 -7.94 0.66
CA ARG A 50 3.05 -7.94 0.53
C ARG A 50 3.57 -6.58 0.05
N ILE A 51 2.88 -5.96 -0.90
CA ILE A 51 3.19 -4.60 -1.39
C ILE A 51 3.12 -3.62 -0.22
N MET A 52 2.04 -3.68 0.58
CA MET A 52 1.85 -2.83 1.75
C MET A 52 2.94 -3.04 2.81
N ALA A 53 3.35 -4.29 3.05
CA ALA A 53 4.45 -4.60 3.96
C ALA A 53 5.79 -4.02 3.47
N ILE A 54 6.06 -4.09 2.16
CA ILE A 54 7.26 -3.53 1.53
C ILE A 54 7.26 -2.01 1.68
N ILE A 55 6.18 -1.33 1.28
CA ILE A 55 6.06 0.14 1.37
C ILE A 55 6.26 0.61 2.82
N ARG A 56 5.55 -0.01 3.78
CA ARG A 56 5.71 0.30 5.21
C ARG A 56 7.14 0.10 5.71
N ARG A 57 7.83 -0.95 5.23
CA ARG A 57 9.23 -1.20 5.58
C ARG A 57 10.14 -0.12 5.00
N MET A 58 9.96 0.22 3.74
CA MET A 58 10.76 1.22 3.03
C MET A 58 10.63 2.61 3.67
N ILE A 59 9.41 3.01 4.07
CA ILE A 59 9.15 4.23 4.85
C ILE A 59 9.89 4.21 6.19
N ARG A 60 9.83 3.11 6.95
CA ARG A 60 10.55 2.99 8.23
C ARG A 60 12.07 3.07 8.08
N THR A 61 12.62 2.55 6.99
CA THR A 61 14.07 2.56 6.74
C THR A 61 14.60 3.88 6.19
N GLY A 62 13.74 4.87 5.92
CA GLY A 62 14.16 6.17 5.38
C GLY A 62 14.59 6.16 3.91
N ASN A 63 14.58 5.00 3.25
CA ASN A 63 14.93 4.86 1.82
C ASN A 63 13.82 5.32 0.85
N ALA A 64 12.73 5.86 1.39
CA ALA A 64 11.58 6.36 0.66
C ALA A 64 11.51 7.88 0.82
N GLU A 65 12.53 8.60 0.34
CA GLU A 65 12.42 10.05 0.22
C GLU A 65 11.21 10.35 -0.69
N ASN A 66 10.31 11.20 -0.19
CA ASN A 66 9.09 11.68 -0.86
C ASN A 66 7.85 10.78 -0.87
N ILE A 67 7.82 9.60 -0.22
CA ILE A 67 6.56 8.84 -0.13
C ILE A 67 5.76 9.31 1.10
N PRO A 68 4.60 9.97 0.93
CA PRO A 68 3.77 10.32 2.07
C PRO A 68 3.31 9.06 2.79
N PRO A 69 3.19 9.10 4.13
CA PRO A 69 2.70 7.96 4.89
C PRO A 69 1.29 7.60 4.45
N LEU A 70 1.01 6.30 4.31
CA LEU A 70 -0.33 5.81 3.94
C LEU A 70 -1.38 6.41 4.90
N PRO A 71 -2.50 6.94 4.38
CA PRO A 71 -3.53 7.54 5.22
C PRO A 71 -4.12 6.49 6.16
N LYS A 72 -4.17 6.80 7.45
CA LYS A 72 -4.89 5.99 8.43
C LYS A 72 -6.37 6.27 8.30
N VAL A 73 -7.07 5.45 7.50
CA VAL A 73 -8.53 5.52 7.41
C VAL A 73 -9.13 5.00 8.71
N LYS A 74 -9.56 5.91 9.59
CA LYS A 74 -10.36 5.56 10.77
C LYS A 74 -11.77 5.24 10.30
N LYS A 75 -12.21 4.00 10.50
CA LYS A 75 -13.62 3.67 10.33
C LYS A 75 -14.41 4.31 11.47
N PRO A 76 -15.54 4.99 11.20
CA PRO A 76 -16.40 5.47 12.28
C PRO A 76 -16.86 4.27 13.13
N ARG A 77 -16.80 4.43 14.45
CA ARG A 77 -17.44 3.48 15.36
C ARG A 77 -18.91 3.86 15.41
N LEU A 78 -19.77 2.97 14.92
CA LEU A 78 -21.21 3.19 14.95
C LEU A 78 -21.67 3.16 16.40
N THR A 79 -22.20 4.27 16.92
CA THR A 79 -22.78 4.34 18.26
C THR A 79 -24.22 3.83 18.27
N ASN A 80 -24.75 3.41 19.42
CA ASN A 80 -26.15 2.99 19.53
C ASN A 80 -27.13 4.08 19.07
N ASP A 81 -26.82 5.36 19.33
CA ASP A 81 -27.62 6.49 18.86
C ASP A 81 -27.58 6.67 17.34
N GLN A 82 -26.53 6.20 16.68
CA GLN A 82 -26.45 6.19 15.21
C GLN A 82 -27.14 4.97 14.61
N LEU A 83 -27.20 3.85 15.35
CA LEU A 83 -27.95 2.66 14.94
C LEU A 83 -29.45 2.92 14.94
N SER A 84 -29.97 3.71 15.89
CA SER A 84 -31.40 4.05 15.95
C SER A 84 -31.89 4.94 14.81
N LEU A 85 -30.98 5.55 14.03
CA LEU A 85 -31.32 6.33 12.84
C LEU A 85 -31.65 5.45 11.62
N PHE A 86 -31.34 4.16 11.67
CA PHE A 86 -31.71 3.23 10.62
C PHE A 86 -33.06 2.59 10.99
N PRO A 87 -34.15 2.84 10.25
CA PRO A 87 -35.41 2.15 10.50
C PRO A 87 -35.23 0.65 10.27
N GLU A 88 -35.75 -0.17 11.18
CA GLU A 88 -35.80 -1.62 10.97
C GLU A 88 -36.67 -1.92 9.74
N LEU A 89 -36.14 -2.71 8.82
CA LEU A 89 -36.85 -3.20 7.62
C LEU A 89 -37.91 -4.22 8.00
#